data_AF-A0A7Y0IJ72-F1
#
_entry.id   AF-A0A7Y0IJ72-F1
#
_cell.length_a   1.000
_cell.length_b   1.000
_cell.length_c   1.000
_cell.angle_alpha   90.00
_cell.angle_beta   90.00
_cell.angle_gamma   90.00
#
_symmetry.space_group_name_H-M   'P 1'
#
loop_
_entity.id
_entity.type
_entity.pdbx_description
1 polymer ?
#
loop_
_entity_poly.entity_id
_entity_poly.type
_entity_poly.pdbx_seq_one_letter_code
_entity_poly.pdbx_strand_id
1 'polypeptide(L)'
;MILIYLLKVSACTLIFFAAYQLLLAKLTFFNLNRAYLLMMLVLSFGIPAVTIENRHEVTVATKEIPSKIAYSNDGFVEQDFVDKGSSANHNLNLDELLIYSYCAILAALIFRMLFMMARIQMQLRKYAIDRCGAIILVDAKSSIKNCSFFNQIIVDSTLQYEEKNLVIKHESVHVEQLHAVDKLLVNFVTAVLWFNPIIYFWRNAIDHNHEFLADRETSKVVDKKIYAFLLLDLAMPFQNLAINSFSKLPLKNRIMMLYKEPNTKLQKLAYLAIIPVLMVCCMAFINRKEIIVEKTLAGNQASADASTRPNVYTMNYLNSNIKVNPNAKPAFREIEPVLVVDAGHGGKDGSVAALDGQKEKDLNLRAVKILKEEAAKRGIKVILTRNADQFISLRDRLPKQEAMAFISIHHNATLANAAVPFGGIEIYVSKQNSNIKTAEDLGAGILSKLKQLNGLEVRDSLKNANLLLLRESKVPAVLIELGNISNGKTLEYINQEKNIRRISNLILDGFVAFSKRGC
;
A
#
# COMPACT_ATOMS: atom_id res chain seq x y z
N MET A 1 -3.94 0.99 -3.89
CA MET A 1 -2.79 1.42 -3.05
C MET A 1 -3.18 2.41 -1.94
N ILE A 2 -4.08 3.36 -2.20
CA ILE A 2 -4.49 4.37 -1.20
C ILE A 2 -5.20 3.79 0.04
N LEU A 3 -6.03 2.74 -0.13
CA LEU A 3 -6.73 2.11 0.98
C LEU A 3 -5.76 1.44 1.99
N ILE A 4 -4.72 0.77 1.48
CA ILE A 4 -3.68 0.15 2.32
C ILE A 4 -2.91 1.23 3.09
N TYR A 5 -2.61 2.35 2.44
CA TYR A 5 -1.99 3.49 3.10
C TYR A 5 -2.88 4.03 4.23
N LEU A 6 -4.17 4.28 3.97
CA LEU A 6 -5.12 4.76 4.98
C LEU A 6 -5.30 3.78 6.15
N LEU A 7 -5.20 2.47 5.89
CA LEU A 7 -5.21 1.45 6.94
C LEU A 7 -3.95 1.51 7.81
N LYS A 8 -2.77 1.71 7.22
CA LYS A 8 -1.51 1.92 7.97
C LYS A 8 -1.56 3.18 8.82
N VAL A 9 -2.08 4.29 8.27
CA VAL A 9 -2.32 5.53 9.02
C VAL A 9 -3.27 5.27 10.18
N SER A 10 -4.37 4.55 9.94
CA SER A 10 -5.35 4.21 10.98
C SER A 10 -4.72 3.39 12.12
N ALA A 11 -3.87 2.41 11.79
CA ALA A 11 -3.13 1.64 12.80
C ALA A 11 -2.17 2.53 13.63
N CYS A 12 -1.45 3.45 12.98
CA CYS A 12 -0.59 4.42 13.69
C CYS A 12 -1.41 5.34 14.62
N THR A 13 -2.53 5.89 14.14
CA THR A 13 -3.41 6.73 14.96
C THR A 13 -3.94 6.00 16.19
N LEU A 14 -4.28 4.71 16.06
CA LEU A 14 -4.73 3.89 17.18
C LEU A 14 -3.64 3.73 18.25
N ILE A 15 -2.42 3.38 17.82
CA ILE A 15 -1.29 3.15 18.74
C ILE A 15 -0.94 4.45 19.49
N PHE A 16 -0.82 5.57 18.77
CA PHE A 16 -0.51 6.85 19.40
C PHE A 16 -1.63 7.35 20.33
N PHE A 17 -2.89 7.10 19.97
CA PHE A 17 -4.01 7.47 20.83
C PHE A 17 -4.06 6.62 22.10
N ALA A 18 -3.81 5.31 21.99
CA ALA A 18 -3.74 4.42 23.14
C ALA A 18 -2.62 4.85 24.11
N ALA A 19 -1.44 5.19 23.59
CA ALA A 19 -0.34 5.70 24.41
C ALA A 19 -0.71 7.01 25.14
N TYR A 20 -1.40 7.93 24.47
CA TYR A 20 -1.93 9.14 25.09
C TYR A 20 -2.89 8.83 26.23
N GLN A 21 -3.89 7.99 25.97
CA GLN A 21 -4.96 7.70 26.91
C GLN A 21 -4.45 7.02 28.18
N LEU A 22 -3.46 6.13 28.04
CA LEU A 22 -2.89 5.37 29.15
C LEU A 22 -1.90 6.18 29.97
N LEU A 23 -1.05 6.99 29.32
CA LEU A 23 0.11 7.61 29.97
C LEU A 23 -0.06 9.12 30.22
N LEU A 24 -0.68 9.85 29.30
CA LEU A 24 -0.58 11.31 29.23
C LEU A 24 -1.88 12.05 29.55
N ALA A 25 -3.04 11.45 29.26
CA ALA A 25 -4.36 12.10 29.39
C ALA A 25 -4.68 12.60 30.81
N LYS A 26 -4.06 11.99 31.83
CA LYS A 26 -4.25 12.38 33.25
C LYS A 26 -3.25 13.44 33.71
N LEU A 27 -2.25 13.81 32.91
CA LEU A 27 -1.23 14.79 33.29
C LEU A 27 -1.76 16.22 33.11
N THR A 28 -1.36 17.12 34.01
CA THR A 28 -1.73 18.56 33.97
C THR A 28 -0.81 19.39 33.09
N PHE A 29 0.10 18.75 32.35
CA PHE A 29 0.99 19.38 31.38
C PHE A 29 0.27 19.63 30.04
N PHE A 30 -0.79 20.44 30.06
CA PHE A 30 -1.68 20.62 28.91
C PHE A 30 -0.99 21.13 27.63
N ASN A 31 0.08 21.93 27.75
CA ASN A 31 0.88 22.37 26.60
C ASN A 31 1.63 21.18 25.94
N LEU A 32 2.20 20.28 26.74
CA LEU A 32 2.89 19.09 26.24
C LEU A 32 1.90 18.07 25.68
N ASN A 33 0.73 17.92 26.31
CA ASN A 33 -0.36 17.09 25.78
C ASN A 33 -0.88 17.62 24.44
N ARG A 34 -1.05 18.93 24.29
CA ARG A 34 -1.38 19.58 23.02
C ARG A 34 -0.34 19.26 21.95
N ALA A 35 0.95 19.48 22.26
CA ALA A 35 2.04 19.22 21.33
C ALA A 35 2.08 17.75 20.91
N TYR A 36 1.92 16.82 21.84
CA TYR A 36 1.83 15.39 21.55
C TYR A 36 0.68 15.07 20.60
N LEU A 37 -0.53 15.53 20.91
CA LEU A 37 -1.74 15.25 20.12
C LEU A 37 -1.67 15.83 18.71
N LEU A 38 -0.95 16.93 18.49
CA LEU A 38 -0.75 17.50 17.15
C LEU A 38 0.39 16.79 16.40
N MET A 39 1.55 16.62 17.04
CA MET A 39 2.72 16.02 16.41
C MET A 39 2.47 14.55 16.03
N MET A 40 1.90 13.75 16.93
CA MET A 40 1.64 12.34 16.65
C MET A 40 0.53 12.16 15.60
N LEU A 41 -0.41 13.09 15.52
CA LEU A 41 -1.41 13.07 14.46
C LEU A 41 -0.75 13.26 13.09
N VAL A 42 0.16 14.24 12.94
CA VAL A 42 0.93 14.46 11.71
C VAL A 42 1.87 13.28 11.41
N LEU A 43 2.58 12.77 12.42
CA LEU A 43 3.48 11.62 12.26
C LEU A 43 2.75 10.34 11.87
N SER A 44 1.47 10.19 12.24
CA SER A 44 0.68 9.03 11.82
C SER A 44 0.51 8.94 10.29
N PHE A 45 0.56 10.07 9.58
CA PHE A 45 0.63 10.14 8.13
C PHE A 45 2.07 10.11 7.61
N GLY A 46 3.00 10.77 8.31
CA GLY A 46 4.41 10.81 7.93
C GLY A 46 5.08 9.44 7.89
N ILE A 47 4.89 8.61 8.92
CA ILE A 47 5.59 7.31 9.05
C ILE A 47 5.26 6.36 7.88
N PRO A 48 3.98 6.11 7.52
CA PRO A 48 3.66 5.26 6.38
C PRO A 48 4.01 5.88 5.02
N ALA A 49 4.18 7.21 4.94
CA ALA A 49 4.57 7.91 3.73
C ALA A 49 6.07 7.82 3.45
N VAL A 50 6.90 7.67 4.50
CA VAL A 50 8.35 7.50 4.35
C VAL A 50 8.63 6.17 3.66
N THR A 51 9.33 6.24 2.54
CA THR A 51 9.92 5.09 1.86
C THR A 51 11.43 5.10 2.07
N ILE A 52 11.96 4.14 2.84
CA ILE A 52 13.41 3.96 2.95
C ILE A 52 13.89 3.16 1.74
N GLU A 53 14.77 3.79 0.97
CA GLU A 53 15.44 3.17 -0.17
C GLU A 53 16.72 2.48 0.29
N ASN A 54 16.67 1.17 0.50
CA ASN A 54 17.89 0.40 0.77
C ASN A 54 18.61 0.16 -0.56
N ARG A 55 19.72 0.87 -0.76
CA ARG A 55 20.60 0.69 -1.91
C ARG A 55 21.60 -0.41 -1.63
N HIS A 56 21.46 -1.55 -2.30
CA HIS A 56 22.52 -2.55 -2.36
C HIS A 56 23.27 -2.35 -3.66
N GLU A 57 24.55 -1.99 -3.54
CA GLU A 57 25.48 -1.97 -4.67
C GLU A 57 25.85 -3.42 -4.98
N VAL A 58 25.41 -3.91 -6.14
CA VAL A 58 25.84 -5.21 -6.67
C VAL A 58 26.70 -4.92 -7.88
N THR A 59 27.99 -5.26 -7.79
CA THR A 59 28.94 -5.13 -8.90
C THR A 59 28.61 -6.18 -9.94
N VAL A 60 27.79 -5.83 -10.93
CA VAL A 60 27.52 -6.68 -12.10
C VAL A 60 28.55 -6.31 -13.17
N ALA A 61 29.39 -7.27 -13.56
CA ALA A 61 30.27 -7.11 -14.71
C ALA A 61 29.42 -7.03 -16.00
N THR A 62 29.17 -5.82 -16.48
CA THR A 62 28.47 -5.57 -17.75
C THR A 62 29.43 -5.84 -18.90
N LYS A 63 29.20 -6.94 -19.63
CA LYS A 63 29.73 -7.11 -20.98
C LYS A 63 28.81 -6.30 -21.90
N GLU A 64 29.27 -5.13 -22.35
CA GLU A 64 28.50 -4.26 -23.24
C GLU A 64 28.16 -5.00 -24.55
N ILE A 65 26.87 -5.16 -24.83
CA ILE A 65 26.37 -5.48 -26.17
C ILE A 65 25.83 -4.15 -26.73
N PRO A 66 26.39 -3.64 -27.84
CA PRO A 66 26.04 -2.33 -28.34
C PRO A 66 24.68 -2.38 -29.05
N SER A 67 23.62 -1.87 -28.41
CA SER A 67 22.41 -1.47 -29.14
C SER A 67 22.54 0.00 -29.55
N LYS A 68 23.19 0.24 -30.67
CA LYS A 68 22.94 1.44 -31.49
C LYS A 68 21.65 1.18 -32.26
N ILE A 69 20.68 2.09 -32.14
CA ILE A 69 19.64 2.53 -33.11
C ILE A 69 18.69 3.41 -32.27
N ALA A 70 18.93 4.72 -32.23
CA ALA A 70 18.36 5.76 -33.11
C ALA A 70 17.04 6.30 -32.55
N TYR A 71 17.13 7.47 -31.91
CA TYR A 71 15.97 8.32 -31.65
C TYR A 71 15.42 8.81 -33.00
N SER A 72 14.18 8.49 -33.31
CA SER A 72 13.34 9.33 -34.16
C SER A 72 12.42 10.13 -33.25
N ASN A 73 12.71 11.43 -33.15
CA ASN A 73 11.76 12.44 -32.69
C ASN A 73 10.71 12.62 -33.79
N ASP A 74 9.61 11.90 -33.70
CA ASP A 74 8.32 12.37 -34.22
C ASP A 74 7.39 12.50 -33.03
N GLY A 75 7.16 13.75 -32.62
CA GLY A 75 6.15 14.08 -31.65
C GLY A 75 4.78 13.83 -32.25
N PHE A 76 4.09 12.80 -31.75
CA PHE A 76 2.64 12.78 -31.70
C PHE A 76 2.23 12.72 -30.23
N VAL A 77 1.74 13.86 -29.76
CA VAL A 77 0.87 13.96 -28.59
C VAL A 77 -0.54 13.73 -29.11
N GLU A 78 -1.19 12.64 -28.72
CA GLU A 78 -2.66 12.53 -28.61
C GLU A 78 -2.95 11.23 -27.83
N GLN A 79 -3.31 11.34 -26.55
CA GLN A 79 -4.69 11.51 -26.04
C GLN A 79 -5.46 10.19 -26.14
N ASP A 80 -5.65 9.56 -24.98
CA ASP A 80 -6.41 8.33 -24.80
C ASP A 80 -7.76 8.41 -25.51
N PHE A 81 -7.96 7.57 -26.53
CA PHE A 81 -9.27 7.33 -27.12
C PHE A 81 -10.15 6.62 -26.08
N VAL A 82 -11.01 7.40 -25.43
CA VAL A 82 -12.22 6.92 -24.76
C VAL A 82 -13.19 6.48 -25.85
N ASP A 83 -13.35 5.16 -25.99
CA ASP A 83 -14.30 4.58 -26.91
C ASP A 83 -15.73 4.77 -26.36
N LYS A 84 -16.53 5.58 -27.06
CA LYS A 84 -17.98 5.69 -26.86
C LYS A 84 -18.67 4.77 -27.85
N GLY A 85 -19.12 3.63 -27.35
CA GLY A 85 -20.39 3.02 -27.74
C GLY A 85 -20.31 1.67 -28.44
N SER A 86 -20.49 0.58 -27.68
CA SER A 86 -21.72 -0.22 -27.80
C SER A 86 -21.86 -1.27 -26.67
N SER A 87 -22.87 -1.02 -25.83
CA SER A 87 -23.74 -1.99 -25.15
C SER A 87 -23.17 -3.00 -24.15
N ALA A 88 -23.14 -2.52 -22.91
CA ALA A 88 -23.76 -3.14 -21.73
C ALA A 88 -23.36 -4.59 -21.37
N ASN A 89 -22.22 -4.69 -20.67
CA ASN A 89 -22.18 -5.37 -19.38
C ASN A 89 -21.23 -4.56 -18.46
N HIS A 90 -21.80 -3.62 -17.71
CA HIS A 90 -21.09 -2.93 -16.62
C HIS A 90 -20.81 -3.92 -15.49
N ASN A 91 -19.75 -4.72 -15.63
CA ASN A 91 -19.10 -5.27 -14.45
C ASN A 91 -18.37 -4.10 -13.79
N LEU A 92 -19.03 -3.49 -12.81
CA LEU A 92 -18.47 -2.42 -12.00
C LEU A 92 -17.11 -2.88 -11.47
N ASN A 93 -16.03 -2.24 -11.92
CA ASN A 93 -14.72 -2.45 -11.33
C ASN A 93 -14.78 -1.96 -9.88
N LEU A 94 -14.98 -2.90 -8.95
CA LEU A 94 -15.32 -2.60 -7.56
C LEU A 94 -14.26 -1.72 -6.88
N ASP A 95 -12.99 -1.89 -7.27
CA ASP A 95 -11.88 -1.11 -6.73
C ASP A 95 -11.94 0.37 -7.16
N GLU A 96 -12.28 0.65 -8.42
CA GLU A 96 -12.47 2.01 -8.91
C GLU A 96 -13.70 2.65 -8.27
N LEU A 97 -14.80 1.90 -8.18
CA LEU A 97 -16.01 2.35 -7.50
C LEU A 97 -15.73 2.68 -6.02
N LEU A 98 -14.90 1.88 -5.33
CA LEU A 98 -14.50 2.12 -3.94
C LEU A 98 -13.65 3.39 -3.80
N ILE A 99 -12.75 3.66 -4.75
CA ILE A 99 -11.94 4.89 -4.72
C ILE A 99 -12.80 6.11 -5.02
N TYR A 100 -13.65 6.06 -6.05
CA TYR A 100 -14.52 7.18 -6.40
C TYR A 100 -15.54 7.46 -5.30
N SER A 101 -16.13 6.42 -4.69
CA SER A 101 -17.05 6.59 -3.55
C SER A 101 -16.33 7.19 -2.33
N TYR A 102 -15.11 6.75 -2.03
CA TYR A 102 -14.31 7.35 -0.96
C TYR A 102 -14.03 8.84 -1.22
N CYS A 103 -13.59 9.20 -2.43
CA CYS A 103 -13.34 10.59 -2.81
C CYS A 103 -14.62 11.44 -2.78
N ALA A 104 -15.76 10.89 -3.21
CA ALA A 104 -17.04 11.58 -3.16
C ALA A 104 -17.49 11.86 -1.71
N ILE A 105 -17.35 10.88 -0.81
CA ILE A 105 -17.65 11.06 0.63
C ILE A 105 -16.71 12.12 1.23
N LEU A 106 -15.41 12.04 0.94
CA LEU A 106 -14.43 13.02 1.42
C LEU A 106 -14.79 14.44 0.95
N ALA A 107 -15.10 14.62 -0.33
CA ALA A 107 -15.51 15.91 -0.89
C ALA A 107 -16.79 16.43 -0.24
N ALA A 108 -17.79 15.56 -0.01
CA ALA A 108 -19.02 15.93 0.67
C ALA A 108 -18.77 16.36 2.14
N LEU A 109 -17.87 15.69 2.86
CA LEU A 109 -17.50 16.05 4.23
C LEU A 109 -16.75 17.39 4.29
N ILE A 110 -15.82 17.63 3.35
CA ILE A 110 -15.10 18.91 3.24
C ILE A 110 -16.08 20.02 2.89
N PHE A 111 -16.96 19.81 1.91
CA PHE A 111 -17.99 20.78 1.55
C PHE A 111 -18.91 21.10 2.73
N ARG A 112 -19.39 20.07 3.45
CA ARG A 112 -20.19 20.25 4.67
C ARG A 112 -19.46 21.10 5.71
N MET A 113 -18.16 20.87 5.91
CA MET A 113 -17.35 21.66 6.85
C MET A 113 -17.27 23.13 6.43
N LEU A 114 -16.97 23.40 5.16
CA LEU A 114 -16.89 24.76 4.63
C LEU A 114 -18.25 25.47 4.68
N PHE A 115 -19.33 24.76 4.34
CA PHE A 115 -20.69 25.27 4.43
C PHE A 115 -21.08 25.64 5.87
N MET A 116 -20.70 24.81 6.85
CA MET A 116 -20.93 25.09 8.26
C MET A 116 -20.18 26.35 8.73
N MET A 117 -18.93 26.53 8.30
CA MET A 117 -18.15 27.75 8.59
C MET A 117 -18.80 28.99 7.95
N ALA A 118 -19.25 28.89 6.70
CA ALA A 118 -19.98 29.97 6.03
C ALA A 118 -21.28 30.33 6.76
N ARG A 119 -22.03 29.32 7.24
CA ARG A 119 -23.25 29.53 8.03
C ARG A 119 -22.97 30.26 9.34
N ILE A 120 -21.90 29.91 10.05
CA ILE A 120 -21.46 30.62 11.26
C ILE A 120 -21.18 32.09 10.92
N GLN A 121 -20.41 32.36 9.87
CA GLN A 121 -20.10 33.72 9.45
C GLN A 121 -21.35 34.53 9.07
N MET A 122 -22.32 33.89 8.38
CA MET A 122 -23.58 34.53 8.02
C MET A 122 -24.43 34.86 9.26
N GLN A 123 -24.48 33.96 10.25
CA GLN A 123 -25.18 34.23 11.51
C GLN A 123 -24.51 35.37 12.29
N LEU A 124 -23.18 35.39 12.36
CA LEU A 124 -22.43 36.47 13.02
C LEU A 124 -22.61 37.82 12.33
N ARG A 125 -22.78 37.86 11.00
CA ARG A 125 -23.14 39.11 10.29
C ARG A 125 -24.55 39.59 10.60
N LYS A 126 -25.50 38.67 10.81
CA LYS A 126 -26.91 38.99 11.02
C LYS A 126 -27.23 39.44 12.46
N TYR A 127 -26.59 38.83 13.46
CA TYR A 127 -26.93 39.03 14.88
C TYR A 127 -25.88 39.80 15.69
N ALA A 128 -24.83 40.33 15.04
CA ALA A 128 -23.87 41.21 15.71
C ALA A 128 -24.53 42.56 16.04
N ILE A 129 -24.51 42.92 17.32
CA ILE A 129 -24.99 44.22 17.82
C ILE A 129 -23.85 45.24 17.77
N ASP A 130 -22.67 44.85 18.27
CA ASP A 130 -21.52 45.72 18.39
C ASP A 130 -20.21 44.98 18.13
N ARG A 131 -19.20 45.70 17.64
CA ARG A 131 -17.87 45.19 17.31
C ARG A 131 -16.79 46.10 17.87
N CYS A 132 -16.14 45.64 18.94
CA CYS A 132 -14.99 46.30 19.54
C CYS A 132 -13.71 45.50 19.23
N GLY A 133 -13.05 45.84 18.12
CA GLY A 133 -11.83 45.14 17.68
C GLY A 133 -12.09 43.66 17.38
N ALA A 134 -11.50 42.78 18.19
CA ALA A 134 -11.67 41.32 18.09
C ALA A 134 -12.94 40.80 18.78
N ILE A 135 -13.64 41.63 19.57
CA ILE A 135 -14.81 41.21 20.35
C ILE A 135 -16.09 41.57 19.59
N ILE A 136 -16.98 40.59 19.46
CA ILE A 136 -18.30 40.73 18.83
C ILE A 136 -19.37 40.44 19.88
N LEU A 137 -20.17 41.46 20.18
CA LEU A 137 -21.34 41.33 21.04
C LEU A 137 -22.53 40.88 20.20
N VAL A 138 -23.17 39.80 20.64
CA VAL A 138 -24.25 39.15 19.89
C VAL A 138 -25.56 39.17 20.66
N ASP A 139 -26.65 39.35 19.91
CA ASP A 139 -28.02 39.39 20.43
C ASP A 139 -28.44 38.06 21.09
N ALA A 140 -29.31 38.16 22.10
CA ALA A 140 -29.86 37.02 22.82
C ALA A 140 -30.54 35.96 21.92
N LYS A 141 -31.04 36.36 20.75
CA LYS A 141 -31.69 35.50 19.74
C LYS A 141 -30.71 34.69 18.90
N SER A 142 -29.41 34.94 18.99
CA SER A 142 -28.41 34.15 18.28
C SER A 142 -28.29 32.75 18.88
N SER A 143 -28.17 31.75 18.00
CA SER A 143 -27.84 30.37 18.39
C SER A 143 -26.36 30.19 18.78
N ILE A 144 -25.49 31.12 18.42
CA ILE A 144 -24.05 31.08 18.68
C ILE A 144 -23.74 32.12 19.76
N LYS A 145 -23.30 31.64 20.92
CA LYS A 145 -23.03 32.44 22.13
C LYS A 145 -21.76 31.93 22.81
N ASN A 146 -21.05 32.83 23.49
CA ASN A 146 -19.93 32.54 24.39
C ASN A 146 -18.93 31.54 23.79
N CYS A 147 -18.36 31.90 22.66
CA CYS A 147 -17.40 31.06 21.94
C CYS A 147 -16.40 31.90 21.16
N SER A 148 -15.32 31.27 20.71
CA SER A 148 -14.28 31.87 19.89
C SER A 148 -14.32 31.29 18.47
N PHE A 149 -14.16 32.18 17.49
CA PHE A 149 -14.09 31.82 16.08
C PHE A 149 -12.91 32.54 15.42
N PHE A 150 -11.83 31.80 15.16
CA PHE A 150 -10.55 32.32 14.66
C PHE A 150 -10.01 33.48 15.51
N ASN A 151 -10.02 34.71 14.98
CA ASN A 151 -9.54 35.91 15.65
C ASN A 151 -10.68 36.72 16.31
N GLN A 152 -11.86 36.11 16.46
CA GLN A 152 -13.06 36.76 16.97
C GLN A 152 -13.54 36.10 18.26
N ILE A 153 -13.87 36.92 19.25
CA ILE A 153 -14.46 36.52 20.53
C ILE A 153 -15.93 36.88 20.51
N ILE A 154 -16.81 35.90 20.65
CA ILE A 154 -18.26 36.07 20.55
C ILE A 154 -18.87 35.94 21.94
N VAL A 155 -19.54 36.99 22.41
CA VAL A 155 -20.07 37.08 23.78
C VAL A 155 -21.55 37.45 23.76
N ASP A 156 -22.34 36.79 24.62
CA ASP A 156 -23.75 37.12 24.81
C ASP A 156 -23.90 38.49 25.48
N SER A 157 -24.67 39.37 24.82
CA SER A 157 -25.05 40.69 25.32
C SER A 157 -25.79 40.67 26.66
N THR A 158 -26.45 39.57 27.03
CA THR A 158 -27.30 39.46 28.24
C THR A 158 -26.53 39.23 29.54
N LEU A 159 -25.28 38.77 29.47
CA LEU A 159 -24.45 38.47 30.64
C LEU A 159 -24.12 39.73 31.46
N GLN A 160 -23.92 39.56 32.77
CA GLN A 160 -23.46 40.66 33.63
C GLN A 160 -22.02 41.07 33.29
N TYR A 161 -21.61 42.28 33.69
CA TYR A 161 -20.29 42.82 33.33
C TYR A 161 -19.13 41.92 33.82
N GLU A 162 -19.22 41.38 35.04
CA GLU A 162 -18.20 40.49 35.59
C GLU A 162 -18.15 39.15 34.83
N GLU A 163 -19.30 38.55 34.57
CA GLU A 163 -19.42 37.30 33.80
C GLU A 163 -18.91 37.46 32.37
N LYS A 164 -19.23 38.59 31.71
CA LYS A 164 -18.69 38.94 30.39
C LYS A 164 -17.17 38.99 30.39
N ASN A 165 -16.57 39.67 31.37
CA ASN A 165 -15.12 39.77 31.46
C ASN A 165 -14.45 38.40 31.66
N LEU A 166 -15.10 37.51 32.42
CA LEU A 166 -14.63 36.14 32.62
C LEU A 166 -14.72 35.30 31.33
N VAL A 167 -15.84 35.39 30.61
CA VAL A 167 -16.01 34.73 29.31
C VAL A 167 -15.01 35.28 28.29
N ILE A 168 -14.86 36.61 28.20
CA ILE A 168 -13.87 37.25 27.33
C ILE A 168 -12.47 36.73 27.66
N LYS A 169 -12.11 36.63 28.94
CA LYS A 169 -10.79 36.16 29.34
C LYS A 169 -10.56 34.69 28.96
N HIS A 170 -11.56 33.83 29.12
CA HIS A 170 -11.50 32.43 28.69
C HIS A 170 -11.36 32.32 27.16
N GLU A 171 -12.22 33.01 26.42
CA GLU A 171 -12.22 32.98 24.95
C GLU A 171 -10.96 33.63 24.35
N SER A 172 -10.36 34.62 25.02
CA SER A 172 -9.09 35.21 24.58
C SER A 172 -7.98 34.18 24.52
N VAL A 173 -7.97 33.19 25.43
CA VAL A 173 -6.97 32.12 25.42
C VAL A 173 -7.08 31.27 24.16
N HIS A 174 -8.29 30.99 23.68
CA HIS A 174 -8.49 30.23 22.44
C HIS A 174 -7.98 30.97 21.20
N VAL A 175 -8.16 32.30 21.19
CA VAL A 175 -7.66 33.17 20.11
C VAL A 175 -6.13 33.29 20.17
N GLU A 176 -5.58 33.64 21.33
CA GLU A 176 -4.13 33.81 21.57
C GLU A 176 -3.35 32.54 21.25
N GLN A 177 -3.91 31.37 21.61
CA GLN A 177 -3.28 30.07 21.37
C GLN A 177 -3.64 29.44 20.02
N LEU A 178 -4.43 30.12 19.18
CA LEU A 178 -4.83 29.67 17.85
C LEU A 178 -5.54 28.30 17.85
N HIS A 179 -6.38 28.01 18.86
CA HIS A 179 -7.10 26.74 18.98
C HIS A 179 -8.03 26.45 17.78
N ALA A 180 -8.46 27.50 17.05
CA ALA A 180 -9.23 27.34 15.82
C ALA A 180 -8.44 26.59 14.72
N VAL A 181 -7.13 26.79 14.63
CA VAL A 181 -6.27 26.11 13.62
C VAL A 181 -6.16 24.63 13.94
N ASP A 182 -5.94 24.29 15.21
CA ASP A 182 -5.93 22.91 15.70
C ASP A 182 -7.26 22.20 15.39
N LYS A 183 -8.40 22.84 15.70
CA LYS A 183 -9.74 22.30 15.43
C LYS A 183 -9.97 22.10 13.93
N LEU A 184 -9.49 23.01 13.08
CA LEU A 184 -9.58 22.88 11.62
C LEU A 184 -8.74 21.69 11.13
N LEU A 185 -7.50 21.55 11.59
CA LEU A 185 -6.62 20.43 11.25
C LEU A 185 -7.28 19.09 11.62
N VAL A 186 -7.79 18.98 12.84
CA VAL A 186 -8.42 17.74 13.32
C VAL A 186 -9.71 17.43 12.55
N ASN A 187 -10.53 18.43 12.23
CA ASN A 187 -11.73 18.23 11.42
C ASN A 187 -11.39 17.80 10.00
N PHE A 188 -10.32 18.35 9.40
CA PHE A 188 -9.81 17.89 8.11
C PHE A 188 -9.34 16.43 8.17
N VAL A 189 -8.52 16.08 9.18
CA VAL A 189 -8.08 14.69 9.38
C VAL A 189 -9.25 13.75 9.67
N THR A 190 -10.28 14.23 10.39
CA THR A 190 -11.52 13.48 10.63
C THR A 190 -12.28 13.21 9.33
N ALA A 191 -12.29 14.16 8.40
CA ALA A 191 -12.88 13.94 7.08
C ALA A 191 -12.11 12.89 6.27
N VAL A 192 -10.76 12.91 6.33
CA VAL A 192 -9.91 11.90 5.68
C VAL A 192 -10.09 10.51 6.31
N LEU A 193 -10.10 10.43 7.64
CA LEU A 193 -10.22 9.19 8.40
C LEU A 193 -11.66 8.95 8.89
N TRP A 194 -12.67 9.34 8.11
CA TRP A 194 -14.08 9.33 8.55
C TRP A 194 -14.58 7.94 9.00
N PHE A 195 -13.99 6.88 8.43
CA PHE A 195 -14.30 5.48 8.75
C PHE A 195 -13.62 4.99 10.05
N ASN A 196 -12.60 5.70 10.54
CA ASN A 196 -11.85 5.30 11.72
C ASN A 196 -12.53 5.86 12.99
N PRO A 197 -13.03 5.03 13.91
CA PRO A 197 -13.67 5.53 15.13
C PRO A 197 -12.70 6.31 16.05
N ILE A 198 -11.39 6.01 15.98
CA ILE A 198 -10.39 6.59 16.88
C ILE A 198 -10.21 8.10 16.65
N ILE A 199 -10.38 8.58 15.41
CA ILE A 199 -10.18 10.02 15.13
C ILE A 199 -11.22 10.88 15.86
N TYR A 200 -12.42 10.35 16.12
CA TYR A 200 -13.44 11.05 16.90
C TYR A 200 -13.08 11.15 18.39
N PHE A 201 -12.44 10.13 18.95
CA PHE A 201 -11.89 10.19 20.30
C PHE A 201 -10.69 11.14 20.38
N TRP A 202 -9.84 11.16 19.34
CA TRP A 202 -8.74 12.12 19.22
C TRP A 202 -9.23 13.57 19.19
N ARG A 203 -10.29 13.84 18.42
CA ARG A 203 -10.94 15.15 18.38
C ARG A 203 -11.40 15.58 19.76
N ASN A 204 -12.12 14.71 20.46
CA ASN A 204 -12.56 15.00 21.81
C ASN A 204 -11.38 15.23 22.77
N ALA A 205 -10.26 14.52 22.61
CA ALA A 205 -9.08 14.71 23.45
C ALA A 205 -8.42 16.08 23.24
N ILE A 206 -8.34 16.56 22.00
CA ILE A 206 -7.84 17.91 21.70
C ILE A 206 -8.80 18.97 22.25
N ASP A 207 -10.10 18.81 22.06
CA ASP A 207 -11.11 19.74 22.58
C ASP A 207 -11.00 19.85 24.11
N HIS A 208 -10.95 18.73 24.84
CA HIS A 208 -10.73 18.75 26.29
C HIS A 208 -9.44 19.47 26.67
N ASN A 209 -8.34 19.21 25.96
CA ASN A 209 -7.06 19.82 26.27
C ASN A 209 -7.06 21.34 26.05
N HIS A 210 -7.77 21.83 25.03
CA HIS A 210 -7.99 23.27 24.81
C HIS A 210 -8.79 23.90 25.95
N GLU A 211 -9.89 23.27 26.37
CA GLU A 211 -10.68 23.75 27.52
C GLU A 211 -9.83 23.77 28.79
N PHE A 212 -9.03 22.73 29.06
CA PHE A 212 -8.15 22.70 30.24
C PHE A 212 -7.08 23.79 30.21
N LEU A 213 -6.59 24.16 29.03
CA LEU A 213 -5.67 25.28 28.86
C LEU A 213 -6.35 26.60 29.19
N ALA A 214 -7.52 26.85 28.62
CA ALA A 214 -8.28 28.06 28.86
C ALA A 214 -8.71 28.18 30.33
N ASP A 215 -9.21 27.10 30.94
CA ASP A 215 -9.58 27.03 32.36
C ASP A 215 -8.39 27.32 33.28
N ARG A 216 -7.19 26.81 32.94
CA ARG A 216 -5.96 27.04 33.72
C ARG A 216 -5.50 28.49 33.64
N GLU A 217 -5.55 29.11 32.47
CA GLU A 217 -5.09 30.50 32.32
C GLU A 217 -6.08 31.50 32.95
N THR A 218 -7.38 31.24 32.87
CA THR A 218 -8.41 32.08 33.52
C THR A 218 -8.34 31.96 35.04
N SER A 219 -8.13 30.77 35.59
CA SER A 219 -8.02 30.53 37.04
C SER A 219 -6.75 31.08 37.69
N LYS A 220 -5.80 31.64 36.92
CA LYS A 220 -4.69 32.42 37.47
C LYS A 220 -5.10 33.83 37.88
N VAL A 221 -6.15 34.36 37.25
CA VAL A 221 -6.63 35.74 37.46
C VAL A 221 -7.81 35.77 38.42
N VAL A 222 -8.58 34.68 38.48
CA VAL A 222 -9.88 34.61 39.16
C VAL A 222 -9.92 33.40 40.09
N ASP A 223 -10.61 33.54 41.22
CA ASP A 223 -10.83 32.43 42.14
C ASP A 223 -11.52 31.24 41.46
N LYS A 224 -10.98 30.04 41.71
CA LYS A 224 -11.45 28.80 41.08
C LYS A 224 -12.91 28.48 41.38
N LYS A 225 -13.43 28.87 42.55
CA LYS A 225 -14.81 28.61 42.96
C LYS A 225 -15.78 29.48 42.19
N ILE A 226 -15.52 30.80 42.14
CA ILE A 226 -16.33 31.75 41.35
C ILE A 226 -16.37 31.31 39.88
N TYR A 227 -15.19 30.98 39.34
CA TYR A 227 -15.09 30.54 37.95
C TYR A 227 -15.83 29.22 37.67
N ALA A 228 -15.72 28.23 38.56
CA ALA A 228 -16.43 26.95 38.42
C ALA A 228 -17.96 27.12 38.47
N PHE A 229 -18.47 28.04 39.30
CA PHE A 229 -19.90 28.37 39.33
C PHE A 229 -20.36 29.00 38.02
N LEU A 230 -19.59 29.94 37.46
CA LEU A 230 -19.88 30.52 36.15
C LEU A 230 -19.92 29.44 35.05
N LEU A 231 -18.93 28.55 35.02
CA LEU A 231 -18.91 27.44 34.04
C LEU A 231 -20.12 26.52 34.18
N LEU A 232 -20.60 26.30 35.40
CA LEU A 232 -21.79 25.50 35.67
C LEU A 232 -23.07 26.23 35.20
N ASP A 233 -23.17 27.53 35.47
CA ASP A 233 -24.33 28.34 35.09
C ASP A 233 -24.45 28.47 33.56
N LEU A 234 -23.34 28.73 32.88
CA LEU A 234 -23.25 28.76 31.41
C LEU A 234 -23.59 27.41 30.77
N ALA A 235 -23.35 26.29 31.47
CA ALA A 235 -23.61 24.94 30.97
C ALA A 235 -25.06 24.46 31.20
N MET A 236 -25.85 25.17 32.00
CA MET A 236 -27.22 24.81 32.38
C MET A 236 -28.23 25.74 31.69
N PRO A 237 -28.66 25.47 30.45
CA PRO A 237 -29.70 26.28 29.84
C PRO A 237 -31.03 26.08 30.57
N PHE A 238 -31.64 27.17 31.02
CA PHE A 238 -33.05 27.20 31.42
C PHE A 238 -33.91 26.84 30.18
N GLN A 239 -34.50 25.64 30.21
CA GLN A 239 -35.67 25.19 29.40
C GLN A 239 -35.53 25.11 27.87
N ASN A 240 -35.47 23.89 27.31
CA ASN A 240 -36.55 23.28 26.50
C ASN A 240 -36.15 21.97 25.79
N LEU A 241 -37.18 21.16 25.55
CA LEU A 241 -37.21 19.76 25.10
C LEU A 241 -36.40 19.41 23.83
N ALA A 242 -35.85 18.19 23.86
CA ALA A 242 -35.74 17.25 22.74
C ALA A 242 -34.96 17.67 21.47
N ILE A 243 -33.91 18.47 21.60
CA ILE A 243 -32.88 18.59 20.55
C ILE A 243 -31.51 18.52 21.20
N ASN A 244 -30.70 17.55 20.80
CA ASN A 244 -29.31 17.32 21.26
C ASN A 244 -28.39 18.49 20.88
N SER A 245 -28.54 19.61 21.58
CA SER A 245 -27.75 20.82 21.38
C SER A 245 -26.77 21.01 22.52
N PHE A 246 -25.51 20.67 22.24
CA PHE A 246 -24.33 21.40 22.72
C PHE A 246 -24.12 21.62 24.24
N SER A 247 -24.14 20.54 25.02
CA SER A 247 -23.29 20.40 26.23
C SER A 247 -22.25 19.27 26.05
N LYS A 248 -21.79 19.08 24.81
CA LYS A 248 -20.80 18.07 24.44
C LYS A 248 -19.40 18.52 24.90
N LEU A 249 -19.13 18.35 26.18
CA LEU A 249 -17.86 17.99 26.84
C LEU A 249 -18.26 17.77 28.31
N PRO A 250 -17.89 16.65 28.97
CA PRO A 250 -18.27 16.44 30.37
C PRO A 250 -17.67 17.54 31.23
N LEU A 251 -18.50 18.53 31.61
CA LEU A 251 -18.17 19.61 32.54
C LEU A 251 -17.46 19.07 33.79
N LYS A 252 -17.84 17.87 34.22
CA LYS A 252 -17.15 17.08 35.24
C LYS A 252 -15.63 17.01 35.04
N ASN A 253 -15.14 16.70 33.84
CA ASN A 253 -13.71 16.57 33.57
C ASN A 253 -12.98 17.91 33.66
N ARG A 254 -13.62 19.00 33.21
CA ARG A 254 -13.08 20.37 33.32
C ARG A 254 -12.96 20.78 34.77
N ILE A 255 -14.04 20.65 35.55
CA ILE A 255 -14.03 20.95 37.00
C ILE A 255 -13.00 20.08 37.73
N MET A 256 -12.97 18.77 37.45
CA MET A 256 -12.01 17.85 38.06
C MET A 256 -10.55 18.26 37.76
N MET A 257 -10.25 18.68 36.52
CA MET A 257 -8.90 19.12 36.14
C MET A 257 -8.56 20.53 36.65
N LEU A 258 -9.55 21.42 36.83
CA LEU A 258 -9.38 22.75 37.42
C LEU A 258 -8.92 22.70 38.88
N TYR A 259 -9.46 21.75 39.65
CA TYR A 259 -9.12 21.51 41.05
C TYR A 259 -7.97 20.50 41.24
N LYS A 260 -7.43 19.93 40.16
CA LYS A 260 -6.33 18.99 40.25
C LYS A 260 -5.01 19.71 40.55
N GLU A 261 -4.29 19.21 41.54
CA GLU A 261 -2.95 19.68 41.85
C GLU A 261 -1.97 19.46 40.68
N PRO A 262 -1.03 20.40 40.44
CA PRO A 262 -0.08 20.27 39.35
C PRO A 262 0.83 19.05 39.56
N ASN A 263 0.96 18.24 38.52
CA ASN A 263 1.83 17.07 38.51
C ASN A 263 3.30 17.48 38.72
N THR A 264 4.08 16.61 39.36
CA THR A 264 5.49 16.86 39.67
C THR A 264 6.32 16.88 38.38
N LYS A 265 7.42 17.65 38.37
CA LYS A 265 8.31 17.70 37.19
C LYS A 265 8.85 16.33 36.78
N LEU A 266 8.99 15.39 37.73
CA LEU A 266 9.43 14.01 37.45
C LEU A 266 8.43 13.24 36.58
N GLN A 267 7.13 13.52 36.71
CA GLN A 267 6.09 12.89 35.86
C GLN A 267 6.20 13.33 34.38
N LYS A 268 7.01 14.35 34.05
CA LYS A 268 7.37 14.65 32.65
C LYS A 268 8.21 13.53 32.01
N LEU A 269 8.85 12.66 32.79
CA LEU A 269 9.55 11.48 32.26
C LEU A 269 8.58 10.50 31.58
N ALA A 270 7.28 10.55 31.88
CA ALA A 270 6.28 9.75 31.17
C ALA A 270 6.27 10.02 29.65
N TYR A 271 6.67 11.21 29.20
CA TYR A 271 6.80 11.53 27.77
C TYR A 271 7.99 10.81 27.11
N LEU A 272 8.97 10.31 27.87
CA LEU A 272 10.04 9.48 27.30
C LEU A 272 9.51 8.12 26.82
N ALA A 273 8.39 7.64 27.37
CA ALA A 273 7.72 6.43 26.90
C ALA A 273 7.17 6.56 25.46
N ILE A 274 7.12 7.77 24.90
CA ILE A 274 6.74 8.00 23.50
C ILE A 274 7.82 7.48 22.54
N ILE A 275 9.10 7.56 22.93
CA ILE A 275 10.24 7.18 22.09
C ILE A 275 10.16 5.69 21.65
N PRO A 276 9.99 4.71 22.56
CA PRO A 276 9.88 3.31 22.15
C PRO A 276 8.61 3.07 21.32
N VAL A 277 7.49 3.72 21.62
CA VAL A 277 6.24 3.61 20.83
C VAL A 277 6.48 4.10 19.40
N LEU A 278 7.15 5.24 19.24
CA LEU A 278 7.52 5.79 17.94
C LEU A 278 8.48 4.87 17.18
N MET A 279 9.48 4.30 17.86
CA MET A 279 10.43 3.35 17.25
C MET A 279 9.71 2.11 16.71
N VAL A 280 8.78 1.53 17.49
CA VAL A 280 7.98 0.38 17.07
C VAL A 280 7.12 0.73 15.85
N CYS A 281 6.46 1.89 15.85
CA CYS A 281 5.68 2.34 14.70
C CYS A 281 6.54 2.55 13.45
N CYS A 282 7.72 3.16 13.59
CA CYS A 282 8.65 3.33 12.48
C CYS A 282 9.12 1.98 11.92
N MET A 283 9.49 1.02 12.77
CA MET A 283 9.91 -0.31 12.32
C MET A 283 8.79 -1.07 11.61
N ALA A 284 7.55 -0.96 12.09
CA ALA A 284 6.40 -1.71 11.57
C ALA A 284 5.80 -1.11 10.29
N PHE A 285 5.73 0.22 10.16
CA PHE A 285 4.92 0.88 9.13
C PHE A 285 5.69 1.61 8.03
N ILE A 286 7.00 1.86 8.21
CA ILE A 286 7.82 2.47 7.15
C ILE A 286 7.87 1.54 5.94
N ASN A 287 7.58 2.09 4.75
CA ASN A 287 7.73 1.36 3.50
C ASN A 287 9.21 1.20 3.20
N ARG A 288 9.65 -0.04 2.88
CA ARG A 288 11.01 -0.30 2.42
C ARG A 288 10.96 -0.58 0.93
N LYS A 289 11.68 0.22 0.14
CA LYS A 289 11.82 0.06 -1.31
C LYS A 289 13.27 -0.33 -1.57
N GLU A 290 13.52 -1.52 -2.07
CA GLU A 290 14.89 -1.93 -2.41
C GLU A 290 15.21 -1.38 -3.81
N ILE A 291 16.30 -0.61 -3.92
CA ILE A 291 16.79 -0.07 -5.20
C ILE A 291 18.17 -0.65 -5.46
N ILE A 292 18.30 -1.45 -6.52
CA ILE A 292 19.58 -2.01 -6.95
C ILE A 292 20.27 -0.93 -7.80
N VAL A 293 21.44 -0.46 -7.37
CA VAL A 293 22.26 0.49 -8.14
C VAL A 293 23.40 -0.29 -8.78
N GLU A 294 23.38 -0.38 -10.11
CA GLU A 294 24.47 -0.98 -10.88
C GLU A 294 25.61 0.05 -11.04
N LYS A 295 26.81 -0.29 -10.56
CA LYS A 295 28.02 0.55 -10.71
C LYS A 295 28.91 -0.08 -11.77
N THR A 296 28.99 0.56 -12.94
CA THR A 296 29.94 0.17 -14.00
C THR A 296 31.36 0.55 -13.55
N LEU A 297 32.25 -0.44 -13.45
CA LEU A 297 33.67 -0.20 -13.24
C LEU A 297 34.25 0.43 -14.52
N ALA A 298 34.66 1.70 -14.43
CA ALA A 298 35.48 2.33 -15.46
C ALA A 298 36.81 1.56 -15.59
N GLY A 299 37.17 1.23 -16.83
CA GLY A 299 38.20 0.26 -17.16
C GLY A 299 39.59 0.57 -16.61
N ASN A 300 40.24 -0.47 -16.10
CA ASN A 300 41.69 -0.52 -16.06
C ASN A 300 42.21 -0.86 -17.45
N GLN A 301 43.13 -0.02 -17.92
CA GLN A 301 43.95 -0.24 -19.11
C GLN A 301 44.67 -1.58 -19.01
N ALA A 302 44.49 -2.43 -20.01
CA ALA A 302 45.42 -3.50 -20.33
C ALA A 302 45.79 -3.37 -21.80
N SER A 303 47.01 -2.86 -21.99
CA SER A 303 47.69 -2.73 -23.26
C SER A 303 48.09 -4.09 -23.84
N ALA A 304 48.10 -4.11 -25.17
CA ALA A 304 49.01 -4.84 -26.08
C ALA A 304 48.93 -6.37 -26.19
N ASP A 305 48.90 -6.76 -27.47
CA ASP A 305 49.34 -8.02 -28.09
C ASP A 305 48.49 -9.28 -27.97
N ALA A 306 47.79 -9.58 -29.07
CA ALA A 306 47.80 -10.91 -29.69
C ALA A 306 47.21 -10.84 -31.11
N SER A 307 48.08 -10.62 -32.09
CA SER A 307 47.86 -11.04 -33.48
C SER A 307 47.92 -12.57 -33.58
N THR A 308 46.87 -13.22 -34.07
CA THR A 308 46.87 -14.31 -35.09
C THR A 308 45.51 -15.00 -35.18
N ARG A 309 45.04 -15.23 -36.41
CA ARG A 309 43.85 -16.03 -36.77
C ARG A 309 44.09 -17.52 -36.45
N PRO A 310 43.05 -18.37 -36.28
CA PRO A 310 42.56 -19.10 -37.47
C PRO A 310 41.05 -19.46 -37.50
N ASN A 311 40.55 -19.63 -38.72
CA ASN A 311 39.55 -20.58 -39.22
C ASN A 311 38.31 -20.94 -38.36
N VAL A 312 37.14 -20.52 -38.85
CA VAL A 312 35.91 -21.34 -38.75
C VAL A 312 35.18 -21.32 -40.10
N TYR A 313 34.83 -22.52 -40.54
CA TYR A 313 34.24 -22.90 -41.83
C TYR A 313 33.02 -22.07 -42.23
N THR A 314 33.08 -21.52 -43.45
CA THR A 314 31.96 -21.04 -44.23
C THR A 314 31.16 -22.23 -44.77
N MET A 315 29.88 -22.35 -44.38
CA MET A 315 28.92 -23.17 -45.11
C MET A 315 28.32 -22.34 -46.25
N ASN A 316 28.64 -22.72 -47.48
CA ASN A 316 28.01 -22.22 -48.70
C ASN A 316 26.55 -22.68 -48.76
N TYR A 317 25.60 -21.74 -48.74
CA TYR A 317 24.32 -21.93 -49.40
C TYR A 317 24.36 -21.28 -50.78
N LEU A 318 23.89 -22.06 -51.75
CA LEU A 318 23.95 -21.84 -53.18
C LEU A 318 23.37 -20.50 -53.65
N ASN A 319 24.05 -19.95 -54.66
CA ASN A 319 23.54 -18.96 -55.60
C ASN A 319 22.11 -19.30 -56.04
N SER A 320 21.16 -18.43 -55.67
CA SER A 320 19.98 -18.20 -56.49
C SER A 320 19.79 -16.69 -56.61
N ASN A 321 19.75 -16.21 -57.85
CA ASN A 321 19.47 -14.82 -58.20
C ASN A 321 18.00 -14.49 -57.89
N ILE A 322 17.65 -14.37 -56.62
CA ILE A 322 16.33 -13.90 -56.20
C ILE A 322 16.36 -12.37 -56.23
N LYS A 323 15.74 -11.78 -57.26
CA LYS A 323 15.41 -10.35 -57.24
C LYS A 323 14.36 -10.13 -56.15
N VAL A 324 14.80 -9.63 -55.00
CA VAL A 324 13.91 -9.23 -53.90
C VAL A 324 13.08 -8.04 -54.37
N ASN A 325 11.75 -8.20 -54.38
CA ASN A 325 10.83 -7.09 -54.61
C ASN A 325 10.91 -6.15 -53.40
N PRO A 326 11.40 -4.90 -53.54
CA PRO A 326 11.56 -3.98 -52.41
C PRO A 326 10.23 -3.56 -51.76
N ASN A 327 9.09 -3.88 -52.38
CA ASN A 327 7.74 -3.58 -51.90
C ASN A 327 6.97 -4.83 -51.42
N ALA A 328 7.63 -5.99 -51.23
CA ALA A 328 6.97 -7.16 -50.66
C ALA A 328 6.68 -6.94 -49.17
N LYS A 329 5.40 -6.85 -48.80
CA LYS A 329 5.00 -6.88 -47.38
C LYS A 329 5.38 -8.24 -46.78
N PRO A 330 5.99 -8.29 -45.58
CA PRO A 330 6.42 -9.54 -44.97
C PRO A 330 5.23 -10.50 -44.79
N ALA A 331 5.37 -11.73 -45.27
CA ALA A 331 4.29 -12.72 -45.33
C ALA A 331 3.88 -13.28 -43.95
N PHE A 332 4.61 -12.97 -42.88
CA PHE A 332 4.24 -13.32 -41.51
C PHE A 332 4.68 -12.22 -40.54
N ARG A 333 3.83 -11.90 -39.55
CA ARG A 333 4.31 -11.28 -38.29
C ARG A 333 4.97 -12.38 -37.49
N GLU A 334 6.29 -12.51 -37.55
CA GLU A 334 7.04 -13.33 -36.59
C GLU A 334 7.02 -12.63 -35.23
N ILE A 335 5.97 -12.88 -34.44
CA ILE A 335 6.01 -12.60 -33.01
C ILE A 335 6.88 -13.73 -32.41
N GLU A 336 8.12 -13.42 -32.01
CA GLU A 336 8.93 -14.36 -31.23
C GLU A 336 8.11 -14.81 -30.00
N PRO A 337 7.85 -16.12 -29.79
CA PRO A 337 7.06 -16.56 -28.66
C PRO A 337 7.86 -16.34 -27.37
N VAL A 338 7.56 -15.25 -26.67
CA VAL A 338 8.11 -14.97 -25.35
C VAL A 338 7.35 -15.80 -24.32
N LEU A 339 8.06 -16.69 -23.64
CA LEU A 339 7.57 -17.47 -22.51
C LEU A 339 8.16 -16.91 -21.21
N VAL A 340 7.31 -16.44 -20.29
CA VAL A 340 7.77 -16.02 -18.96
C VAL A 340 7.68 -17.21 -18.02
N VAL A 341 8.76 -17.50 -17.30
CA VAL A 341 8.86 -18.64 -16.39
C VAL A 341 9.23 -18.18 -14.99
N ASP A 342 8.39 -18.51 -14.02
CA ASP A 342 8.61 -18.19 -12.62
C ASP A 342 9.25 -19.36 -11.87
N ALA A 343 10.33 -19.08 -11.13
CA ALA A 343 10.85 -20.01 -10.14
C ALA A 343 10.22 -19.69 -8.78
N GLY A 344 9.35 -20.57 -8.32
CA GLY A 344 8.69 -20.46 -7.02
C GLY A 344 9.67 -20.15 -5.88
N HIS A 345 9.20 -19.37 -4.89
CA HIS A 345 9.99 -18.95 -3.71
C HIS A 345 11.25 -18.14 -4.05
N GLY A 346 12.26 -18.13 -3.16
CA GLY A 346 13.55 -17.46 -3.35
C GLY A 346 13.93 -16.53 -2.20
N GLY A 347 15.24 -16.39 -1.95
CA GLY A 347 15.78 -15.55 -0.89
C GLY A 347 15.24 -15.93 0.49
N LYS A 348 14.57 -14.98 1.14
CA LYS A 348 14.00 -15.09 2.50
C LYS A 348 12.70 -15.88 2.59
N ASP A 349 12.13 -16.31 1.46
CA ASP A 349 10.92 -17.13 1.49
C ASP A 349 11.25 -18.50 2.10
N GLY A 350 10.59 -18.81 3.21
CA GLY A 350 10.77 -20.02 4.00
C GLY A 350 10.17 -21.22 3.29
N SER A 351 10.75 -21.61 2.17
CA SER A 351 10.34 -22.81 1.44
C SER A 351 10.62 -24.06 2.27
N VAL A 352 9.83 -25.12 2.08
CA VAL A 352 10.01 -26.38 2.79
C VAL A 352 11.31 -27.08 2.34
N ALA A 353 11.94 -27.82 3.24
CA ALA A 353 13.08 -28.69 2.92
C ALA A 353 12.59 -30.07 2.49
N ALA A 354 13.19 -30.61 1.44
CA ALA A 354 13.03 -31.98 0.98
C ALA A 354 13.60 -32.99 1.99
N LEU A 355 13.32 -34.29 1.78
CA LEU A 355 13.84 -35.36 2.65
C LEU A 355 15.37 -35.42 2.72
N ASP A 356 16.08 -34.94 1.69
CA ASP A 356 17.55 -34.87 1.63
C ASP A 356 18.13 -33.51 2.08
N GLY A 357 17.29 -32.61 2.60
CA GLY A 357 17.67 -31.29 3.10
C GLY A 357 17.75 -30.19 2.04
N GLN A 358 17.56 -30.50 0.74
CA GLN A 358 17.46 -29.47 -0.30
C GLN A 358 16.23 -28.60 -0.09
N LYS A 359 16.34 -27.30 -0.36
CA LYS A 359 15.20 -26.38 -0.25
C LYS A 359 14.41 -26.37 -1.56
N GLU A 360 13.09 -26.33 -1.47
CA GLU A 360 12.21 -26.25 -2.65
C GLU A 360 12.60 -25.11 -3.60
N LYS A 361 12.97 -23.94 -3.06
CA LYS A 361 13.40 -22.77 -3.85
C LYS A 361 14.60 -23.06 -4.75
N ASP A 362 15.50 -23.95 -4.34
CA ASP A 362 16.71 -24.32 -5.07
C ASP A 362 16.36 -25.33 -6.18
N LEU A 363 15.47 -26.29 -5.88
CA LEU A 363 14.91 -27.22 -6.85
C LEU A 363 14.11 -26.48 -7.94
N ASN A 364 13.29 -25.49 -7.55
CA ASN A 364 12.54 -24.64 -8.48
C ASN A 364 13.49 -23.84 -9.39
N LEU A 365 14.55 -23.24 -8.83
CA LEU A 365 15.52 -22.48 -9.62
C LEU A 365 16.28 -23.37 -10.60
N ARG A 366 16.67 -24.58 -10.18
CA ARG A 366 17.31 -25.58 -11.04
C ARG A 366 16.41 -25.97 -12.20
N ALA A 367 15.14 -26.27 -11.93
CA ALA A 367 14.18 -26.67 -12.94
C ALA A 367 13.95 -25.59 -14.00
N VAL A 368 13.75 -24.32 -13.61
CA VAL A 368 13.53 -23.25 -14.60
C VAL A 368 14.77 -22.94 -15.44
N LYS A 369 15.97 -23.11 -14.89
CA LYS A 369 17.24 -22.92 -15.64
C LYS A 369 17.37 -23.98 -16.72
N ILE A 370 17.12 -25.24 -16.36
CA ILE A 370 17.09 -26.35 -17.31
C ILE A 370 16.01 -26.12 -18.38
N LEU A 371 14.81 -25.72 -17.99
CA LEU A 371 13.74 -25.41 -18.94
C LEU A 371 14.14 -24.29 -19.90
N LYS A 372 14.78 -23.22 -19.42
CA LYS A 372 15.30 -22.14 -20.26
C LYS A 372 16.37 -22.64 -21.25
N GLU A 373 17.27 -23.53 -20.83
CA GLU A 373 18.26 -24.14 -21.72
C GLU A 373 17.60 -24.97 -22.83
N GLU A 374 16.63 -25.82 -22.48
CA GLU A 374 15.90 -26.64 -23.46
C GLU A 374 15.03 -25.78 -24.40
N ALA A 375 14.48 -24.67 -23.90
CA ALA A 375 13.70 -23.71 -24.68
C ALA A 375 14.58 -22.97 -25.70
N ALA A 376 15.79 -22.56 -25.31
CA ALA A 376 16.73 -21.88 -26.20
C ALA A 376 17.13 -22.75 -27.41
N LYS A 377 17.28 -24.07 -27.22
CA LYS A 377 17.53 -25.03 -28.32
C LYS A 377 16.41 -25.07 -29.36
N ARG A 378 15.21 -24.62 -28.98
CA ARG A 378 14.00 -24.59 -29.82
C ARG A 378 13.69 -23.19 -30.37
N GLY A 379 14.56 -22.21 -30.14
CA GLY A 379 14.30 -20.81 -30.50
C GLY A 379 13.23 -20.12 -29.67
N ILE A 380 12.84 -20.68 -28.51
CA ILE A 380 11.83 -20.09 -27.63
C ILE A 380 12.52 -19.11 -26.67
N LYS A 381 12.10 -17.84 -26.70
CA LYS A 381 12.65 -16.80 -25.83
C LYS A 381 12.06 -16.91 -24.44
N VAL A 382 12.85 -17.37 -23.48
CA VAL A 382 12.44 -17.52 -22.08
C VAL A 382 12.98 -16.39 -21.19
N ILE A 383 12.06 -15.78 -20.44
CA ILE A 383 12.37 -14.75 -19.45
C ILE A 383 12.02 -15.30 -18.07
N LEU A 384 13.03 -15.35 -17.20
CA LEU A 384 12.85 -15.85 -15.85
C LEU A 384 12.44 -14.70 -14.92
N THR A 385 11.52 -14.96 -13.98
CA THR A 385 11.25 -13.99 -12.91
C THR A 385 12.49 -13.77 -12.04
N ARG A 386 13.25 -14.84 -11.75
CA ARG A 386 14.57 -14.81 -11.10
C ARG A 386 15.54 -15.79 -11.74
N ASN A 387 16.83 -15.42 -11.80
CA ASN A 387 17.93 -16.27 -12.27
C ASN A 387 18.90 -16.68 -11.15
N ALA A 388 18.67 -16.22 -9.91
CA ALA A 388 19.45 -16.50 -8.71
C ALA A 388 18.53 -16.76 -7.49
N ASP A 389 19.12 -17.11 -6.36
CA ASP A 389 18.40 -17.22 -5.08
C ASP A 389 18.10 -15.83 -4.50
N GLN A 390 17.06 -15.20 -5.03
CA GLN A 390 16.59 -13.89 -4.63
C GLN A 390 15.10 -13.90 -4.32
N PHE A 391 14.69 -13.09 -3.35
CA PHE A 391 13.28 -12.93 -3.02
C PHE A 391 12.62 -11.97 -4.01
N ILE A 392 11.55 -12.42 -4.67
CA ILE A 392 10.67 -11.56 -5.48
C ILE A 392 9.26 -11.66 -4.91
N SER A 393 8.62 -10.50 -4.71
CA SER A 393 7.23 -10.45 -4.25
C SER A 393 6.29 -11.10 -5.27
N LEU A 394 5.17 -11.70 -4.84
CA LEU A 394 4.26 -12.40 -5.75
C LEU A 394 3.78 -11.50 -6.91
N ARG A 395 3.50 -10.22 -6.67
CA ARG A 395 3.07 -9.31 -7.74
C ARG A 395 4.18 -8.97 -8.72
N ASP A 396 5.42 -8.88 -8.26
CA ASP A 396 6.57 -8.56 -9.13
C ASP A 396 6.96 -9.73 -10.06
N ARG A 397 6.51 -10.94 -9.76
CA ARG A 397 6.68 -12.13 -10.61
C ARG A 397 5.71 -12.17 -11.79
N LEU A 398 4.65 -11.36 -11.78
CA LEU A 398 3.71 -11.32 -12.90
C LEU A 398 4.42 -10.79 -14.17
N PRO A 399 4.11 -11.34 -15.36
CA PRO A 399 4.64 -10.82 -16.62
C PRO A 399 4.35 -9.33 -16.78
N LYS A 400 5.41 -8.52 -16.88
CA LYS A 400 5.34 -7.06 -17.08
C LYS A 400 5.37 -6.66 -18.57
N GLN A 401 5.68 -7.61 -19.43
CA GLN A 401 5.83 -7.45 -20.88
C GLN A 401 4.84 -8.35 -21.60
N GLU A 402 4.66 -8.12 -22.90
CA GLU A 402 3.94 -9.05 -23.76
C GLU A 402 4.64 -10.41 -23.76
N ALA A 403 3.87 -11.45 -23.45
CA ALA A 403 4.30 -12.83 -23.41
C ALA A 403 3.14 -13.72 -23.85
N MET A 404 3.47 -14.82 -24.52
CA MET A 404 2.47 -15.77 -24.98
C MET A 404 1.89 -16.62 -23.85
N ALA A 405 2.70 -16.89 -22.84
CA ALA A 405 2.29 -17.63 -21.66
C ALA A 405 3.17 -17.30 -20.45
N PHE A 406 2.64 -17.65 -19.29
CA PHE A 406 3.32 -17.61 -18.00
C PHE A 406 3.26 -18.98 -17.32
N ILE A 407 4.41 -19.54 -16.97
CA ILE A 407 4.52 -20.83 -16.29
C ILE A 407 5.26 -20.65 -14.98
N SER A 408 4.60 -20.87 -13.85
CA SER A 408 5.25 -20.92 -12.54
C SER A 408 5.61 -22.36 -12.18
N ILE A 409 6.85 -22.60 -11.79
CA ILE A 409 7.39 -23.91 -11.43
C ILE A 409 7.60 -23.98 -9.92
N HIS A 410 6.98 -24.98 -9.31
CA HIS A 410 7.08 -25.32 -7.89
C HIS A 410 7.37 -26.81 -7.71
N HIS A 411 7.75 -27.19 -6.48
CA HIS A 411 7.70 -28.58 -6.07
C HIS A 411 6.85 -28.66 -4.80
N ASN A 412 5.86 -29.53 -4.80
CA ASN A 412 4.91 -29.63 -3.70
C ASN A 412 5.63 -30.15 -2.45
N ALA A 413 5.11 -29.85 -1.26
CA ALA A 413 5.67 -30.37 -0.02
C ALA A 413 4.56 -30.66 0.97
N THR A 414 4.77 -31.67 1.80
CA THR A 414 3.86 -32.02 2.89
C THR A 414 4.55 -31.81 4.23
N LEU A 415 3.81 -31.28 5.20
CA LEU A 415 4.29 -31.02 6.56
C LEU A 415 4.85 -32.30 7.18
N ALA A 416 5.86 -32.13 8.05
CA ALA A 416 6.44 -33.24 8.80
C ALA A 416 5.35 -34.03 9.54
N ASN A 417 5.42 -35.36 9.45
CA ASN A 417 4.49 -36.32 10.06
C ASN A 417 3.07 -36.39 9.46
N ALA A 418 2.80 -35.72 8.34
CA ALA A 418 1.56 -35.92 7.58
C ALA A 418 1.77 -36.92 6.43
N ALA A 419 0.74 -37.73 6.14
CA ALA A 419 0.75 -38.61 4.97
C ALA A 419 0.80 -37.78 3.69
N VAL A 420 1.68 -38.14 2.75
CA VAL A 420 1.79 -37.47 1.45
C VAL A 420 0.56 -37.84 0.60
N PRO A 421 -0.35 -36.91 0.31
CA PRO A 421 -1.60 -37.23 -0.38
C PRO A 421 -1.40 -37.57 -1.85
N PHE A 422 -0.36 -37.01 -2.48
CA PHE A 422 0.04 -37.30 -3.86
C PHE A 422 1.50 -36.93 -4.07
N GLY A 423 2.26 -37.83 -4.70
CA GLY A 423 3.69 -37.64 -4.96
C GLY A 423 4.02 -37.08 -6.35
N GLY A 424 3.07 -37.13 -7.28
CA GLY A 424 3.28 -36.86 -8.69
C GLY A 424 3.15 -35.39 -9.10
N ILE A 425 3.12 -35.16 -10.42
CA ILE A 425 3.02 -33.83 -11.02
C ILE A 425 1.56 -33.35 -11.04
N GLU A 426 1.33 -32.10 -10.63
CA GLU A 426 0.03 -31.43 -10.68
C GLU A 426 0.13 -30.09 -11.43
N ILE A 427 -0.90 -29.75 -12.20
CA ILE A 427 -0.99 -28.48 -12.91
C ILE A 427 -2.20 -27.70 -12.39
N TYR A 428 -1.97 -26.45 -12.05
CA TYR A 428 -2.97 -25.54 -11.52
C TYR A 428 -3.28 -24.40 -12.49
N VAL A 429 -4.56 -24.10 -12.60
CA VAL A 429 -5.12 -22.90 -13.25
C VAL A 429 -6.00 -22.15 -12.24
N SER A 430 -6.39 -20.92 -12.55
CA SER A 430 -7.35 -20.17 -11.73
C SER A 430 -8.58 -19.81 -12.53
N LYS A 431 -9.74 -20.38 -12.16
CA LYS A 431 -11.06 -20.06 -12.74
C LYS A 431 -11.46 -18.59 -12.58
N GLN A 432 -10.73 -17.81 -11.76
CA GLN A 432 -10.94 -16.39 -11.57
C GLN A 432 -10.11 -15.51 -12.51
N ASN A 433 -9.21 -16.08 -13.34
CA ASN A 433 -8.45 -15.31 -14.32
C ASN A 433 -9.33 -14.97 -15.54
N SER A 434 -9.26 -13.72 -16.00
CA SER A 434 -9.86 -13.26 -17.26
C SER A 434 -9.45 -14.09 -18.50
N ASN A 435 -8.26 -14.70 -18.48
CA ASN A 435 -7.69 -15.58 -19.51
C ASN A 435 -7.91 -17.07 -19.23
N ILE A 436 -8.92 -17.44 -18.43
CA ILE A 436 -9.10 -18.85 -18.01
C ILE A 436 -9.15 -19.84 -19.18
N LYS A 437 -9.84 -19.52 -20.29
CA LYS A 437 -9.96 -20.45 -21.43
C LYS A 437 -8.60 -20.78 -22.04
N THR A 438 -7.79 -19.76 -22.33
CA THR A 438 -6.45 -19.93 -22.89
C THR A 438 -5.47 -20.53 -21.88
N ALA A 439 -5.65 -20.26 -20.58
CA ALA A 439 -4.89 -20.92 -19.52
C ALA A 439 -5.23 -22.42 -19.40
N GLU A 440 -6.50 -22.81 -19.54
CA GLU A 440 -6.94 -24.20 -19.60
C GLU A 440 -6.43 -24.90 -20.86
N ASP A 441 -6.41 -24.23 -22.02
CA ASP A 441 -5.84 -24.77 -23.25
C ASP A 441 -4.32 -25.01 -23.13
N LEU A 442 -3.59 -24.03 -22.57
CA LEU A 442 -2.17 -24.17 -22.26
C LEU A 442 -1.93 -25.33 -21.29
N GLY A 443 -2.68 -25.35 -20.19
CA GLY A 443 -2.59 -26.39 -19.16
C GLY A 443 -2.90 -27.78 -19.71
N ALA A 444 -3.96 -27.93 -20.49
CA ALA A 444 -4.35 -29.20 -21.10
C ALA A 444 -3.33 -29.67 -22.14
N GLY A 445 -2.77 -28.73 -22.93
CA GLY A 445 -1.68 -28.99 -23.85
C GLY A 445 -0.46 -29.56 -23.15
N ILE A 446 -0.01 -28.90 -22.07
CA ILE A 446 1.10 -29.36 -21.23
C ILE A 446 0.79 -30.70 -20.56
N LEU A 447 -0.42 -30.84 -19.98
CA LEU A 447 -0.85 -32.06 -19.32
C LEU A 447 -0.80 -33.28 -20.26
N SER A 448 -1.28 -33.12 -21.50
CA SER A 448 -1.30 -34.20 -22.49
C SER A 448 0.09 -34.73 -22.83
N LYS A 449 1.11 -33.87 -22.77
CA LYS A 449 2.51 -34.25 -22.99
C LYS A 449 3.11 -34.87 -21.74
N LEU A 450 2.86 -34.30 -20.57
CA LEU A 450 3.34 -34.84 -19.31
C LEU A 450 2.79 -36.24 -18.99
N LYS A 451 1.59 -36.60 -19.44
CA LYS A 451 1.07 -37.98 -19.33
C LYS A 451 1.93 -39.05 -20.03
N GLN A 452 2.86 -38.65 -20.89
CA GLN A 452 3.82 -39.56 -21.55
C GLN A 452 5.09 -39.79 -20.71
N LEU A 453 5.16 -39.20 -19.51
CA LEU A 453 6.28 -39.34 -18.59
C LEU A 453 6.28 -40.73 -17.96
N ASN A 454 7.41 -41.42 -18.04
CA ASN A 454 7.63 -42.69 -17.34
C ASN A 454 8.38 -42.43 -16.03
N GLY A 455 7.91 -43.01 -14.92
CA GLY A 455 8.60 -43.03 -13.63
C GLY A 455 8.07 -42.05 -12.58
N LEU A 456 7.23 -41.08 -12.95
CA LEU A 456 6.50 -40.23 -12.01
C LEU A 456 5.05 -40.08 -12.47
N GLU A 457 4.11 -40.25 -11.54
CA GLU A 457 2.67 -40.11 -11.83
C GLU A 457 2.32 -38.67 -12.18
N VAL A 458 1.38 -38.46 -13.10
CA VAL A 458 0.87 -37.13 -13.48
C VAL A 458 -0.64 -37.14 -13.27
N ARG A 459 -1.15 -36.16 -12.52
CA ARG A 459 -2.58 -36.08 -12.20
C ARG A 459 -3.43 -35.97 -13.47
N ASP A 460 -4.55 -36.68 -13.52
CA ASP A 460 -5.34 -36.79 -14.75
C ASP A 460 -6.03 -35.51 -15.24
N SER A 461 -6.17 -34.50 -14.37
CA SER A 461 -6.90 -33.27 -14.64
C SER A 461 -6.21 -32.04 -14.08
N LEU A 462 -6.52 -30.88 -14.69
CA LEU A 462 -6.11 -29.58 -14.17
C LEU A 462 -6.80 -29.30 -12.84
N LYS A 463 -6.05 -28.75 -11.89
CA LYS A 463 -6.55 -28.33 -10.58
C LYS A 463 -6.89 -26.85 -10.62
N ASN A 464 -7.97 -26.46 -9.95
CA ASN A 464 -8.28 -25.06 -9.75
C ASN A 464 -7.69 -24.57 -8.43
N ALA A 465 -6.98 -23.44 -8.44
CA ALA A 465 -6.52 -22.76 -7.23
C ALA A 465 -6.65 -21.24 -7.35
N ASN A 466 -6.84 -20.58 -6.19
CA ASN A 466 -6.96 -19.13 -6.11
C ASN A 466 -5.60 -18.45 -5.82
N LEU A 467 -4.56 -18.83 -6.57
CA LEU A 467 -3.20 -18.31 -6.40
C LEU A 467 -3.05 -16.97 -7.14
N LEU A 468 -2.41 -15.99 -6.52
CA LEU A 468 -2.27 -14.63 -7.07
C LEU A 468 -1.66 -14.63 -8.46
N LEU A 469 -0.57 -15.38 -8.65
CA LEU A 469 0.15 -15.51 -9.92
C LEU A 469 -0.76 -16.00 -11.07
N LEU A 470 -1.69 -16.89 -10.74
CA LEU A 470 -2.64 -17.44 -11.71
C LEU A 470 -3.86 -16.54 -11.89
N ARG A 471 -4.34 -15.89 -10.84
CA ARG A 471 -5.54 -15.04 -10.89
C ARG A 471 -5.29 -13.70 -11.59
N GLU A 472 -4.15 -13.07 -11.33
CA GLU A 472 -3.85 -11.69 -11.75
C GLU A 472 -2.99 -11.60 -13.02
N SER A 473 -2.57 -12.72 -13.61
CA SER A 473 -1.79 -12.73 -14.85
C SER A 473 -2.61 -12.27 -16.05
N LYS A 474 -2.10 -11.25 -16.77
CA LYS A 474 -2.68 -10.73 -18.01
C LYS A 474 -2.44 -11.61 -19.23
N VAL A 475 -1.61 -12.64 -19.10
CA VAL A 475 -1.34 -13.65 -20.13
C VAL A 475 -1.79 -15.04 -19.63
N PRO A 476 -2.00 -16.03 -20.51
CA PRO A 476 -2.35 -17.40 -20.13
C PRO A 476 -1.35 -17.95 -19.10
N ALA A 477 -1.84 -18.38 -17.93
CA ALA A 477 -0.99 -18.72 -16.79
C ALA A 477 -1.30 -20.09 -16.19
N VAL A 478 -0.25 -20.88 -15.98
CA VAL A 478 -0.31 -22.16 -15.27
C VAL A 478 0.76 -22.23 -14.19
N LEU A 479 0.48 -22.96 -13.11
CA LEU A 479 1.49 -23.35 -12.13
C LEU A 479 1.64 -24.86 -12.18
N ILE A 480 2.87 -25.35 -12.20
CA ILE A 480 3.20 -26.76 -12.27
C ILE A 480 3.97 -27.14 -11.01
N GLU A 481 3.38 -28.03 -10.23
CA GLU A 481 4.06 -28.75 -9.16
C GLU A 481 4.77 -29.95 -9.77
N LEU A 482 6.10 -29.95 -9.82
CA LEU A 482 6.89 -31.00 -10.49
C LEU A 482 7.00 -32.31 -9.69
N GLY A 483 6.26 -32.42 -8.59
CA GLY A 483 6.30 -33.55 -7.67
C GLY A 483 6.40 -33.11 -6.22
N ASN A 484 5.98 -33.98 -5.30
CA ASN A 484 6.09 -33.73 -3.87
C ASN A 484 7.46 -34.13 -3.30
N ILE A 485 8.23 -33.16 -2.79
CA ILE A 485 9.60 -33.37 -2.26
C ILE A 485 9.63 -34.10 -0.91
N SER A 486 8.47 -34.28 -0.26
CA SER A 486 8.31 -35.13 0.91
C SER A 486 8.10 -36.61 0.55
N ASN A 487 8.06 -36.97 -0.73
CA ASN A 487 8.01 -38.36 -1.21
C ASN A 487 9.38 -38.81 -1.73
N GLY A 488 9.93 -39.90 -1.16
CA GLY A 488 11.27 -40.39 -1.51
C GLY A 488 11.45 -40.78 -2.98
N LYS A 489 10.47 -41.47 -3.58
CA LYS A 489 10.53 -41.87 -5.00
C LYS A 489 10.50 -40.65 -5.92
N THR A 490 9.64 -39.68 -5.59
CA THR A 490 9.56 -38.42 -6.34
C THR A 490 10.87 -37.65 -6.23
N LEU A 491 11.41 -37.49 -5.01
CA LEU A 491 12.65 -36.76 -4.77
C LEU A 491 13.83 -37.38 -5.53
N GLU A 492 13.96 -38.71 -5.50
CA GLU A 492 14.97 -39.44 -6.27
C GLU A 492 14.82 -39.19 -7.78
N TYR A 493 13.58 -39.18 -8.28
CA TYR A 493 13.28 -38.93 -9.69
C TYR A 493 13.67 -37.51 -10.13
N ILE A 494 13.27 -36.48 -9.38
CA ILE A 494 13.54 -35.06 -9.71
C ILE A 494 15.00 -34.66 -9.50
N ASN A 495 15.74 -35.38 -8.65
CA ASN A 495 17.16 -35.12 -8.43
C ASN A 495 18.01 -35.44 -9.67
N GLN A 496 17.55 -36.36 -10.52
CA GLN A 496 18.23 -36.71 -11.78
C GLN A 496 17.99 -35.63 -12.84
N GLU A 497 19.06 -34.97 -13.30
CA GLU A 497 18.97 -33.90 -14.30
C GLU A 497 18.30 -34.34 -15.60
N LYS A 498 18.58 -35.59 -16.04
CA LYS A 498 17.95 -36.20 -17.22
C LYS A 498 16.42 -36.16 -17.13
N ASN A 499 15.86 -36.39 -15.95
CA ASN A 499 14.42 -36.42 -15.73
C ASN A 499 13.83 -35.00 -15.74
N ILE A 500 14.50 -34.02 -15.13
CA ILE A 500 14.10 -32.60 -15.21
C ILE A 500 14.18 -32.08 -16.65
N ARG A 501 15.21 -32.47 -17.43
CA ARG A 501 15.29 -32.17 -18.86
C ARG A 501 14.14 -32.81 -19.64
N ARG A 502 13.76 -34.05 -19.30
CA ARG A 502 12.62 -34.74 -19.93
C ARG A 502 11.30 -34.02 -19.63
N ILE A 503 11.04 -33.69 -18.37
CA ILE A 503 9.86 -32.92 -17.94
C ILE A 503 9.83 -31.56 -18.65
N SER A 504 10.96 -30.84 -18.67
CA SER A 504 11.08 -29.54 -19.33
C SER A 504 10.73 -29.63 -20.82
N ASN A 505 11.23 -30.65 -21.52
CA ASN A 505 10.91 -30.88 -22.93
C ASN A 505 9.42 -31.16 -23.15
N LEU A 506 8.76 -31.93 -22.27
CA LEU A 506 7.31 -32.19 -22.37
C LEU A 506 6.47 -30.92 -22.10
N ILE A 507 6.88 -30.08 -21.13
CA ILE A 507 6.26 -28.78 -20.89
C ILE A 507 6.39 -27.90 -22.13
N LEU A 508 7.58 -27.83 -22.73
CA LEU A 508 7.83 -27.06 -23.94
C LEU A 508 7.07 -27.61 -25.15
N ASP A 509 6.91 -28.93 -25.28
CA ASP A 509 6.07 -29.55 -26.33
C ASP A 509 4.61 -29.12 -26.19
N GLY A 510 4.10 -29.05 -24.96
CA GLY A 510 2.76 -28.55 -24.66
C GLY A 510 2.61 -27.06 -24.99
N PHE A 511 3.58 -26.25 -24.58
CA PHE A 511 3.63 -24.83 -24.90
C PHE A 511 3.70 -24.56 -26.42
N VAL A 512 4.52 -25.32 -27.17
CA VAL A 512 4.60 -25.18 -28.64
C VAL A 512 3.31 -25.62 -29.32
N ALA A 513 2.63 -26.64 -28.79
CA ALA A 513 1.32 -27.03 -29.31
C ALA A 513 0.26 -25.94 -29.06
N PHE A 514 0.33 -25.27 -27.92
CA PHE A 514 -0.51 -24.11 -27.59
C PHE A 514 -0.19 -22.90 -28.50
N SER A 515 1.09 -22.56 -28.68
CA SER A 515 1.52 -21.39 -29.47
C SER A 515 1.09 -21.45 -30.94
N LYS A 516 1.03 -22.66 -31.52
CA LYS A 516 0.64 -22.88 -32.92
C LYS A 516 -0.85 -22.72 -33.19
N ARG A 517 -1.70 -22.71 -32.16
CA ARG A 517 -3.16 -22.64 -32.35
C ARG A 517 -3.67 -21.24 -32.70
N GLY A 518 -2.86 -20.20 -32.53
CA GLY A 518 -3.23 -18.80 -32.79
C GLY A 518 -4.28 -18.30 -31.79
N CYS A 519 -4.00 -17.22 -31.07
CA CYS A 519 -5.02 -16.52 -30.31
C CYS A 519 -5.87 -15.65 -31.23
#